data_AF-A0A8T7BM75-F1
#
_entry.id   AF-A0A8T7BM75-F1
#
_cell.length_a   1.000
_cell.length_b   1.000
_cell.length_c   1.000
_cell.angle_alpha   90.00
_cell.angle_beta   90.00
_cell.angle_gamma   90.00
#
_symmetry.space_group_name_H-M   'P 1'
#
loop_
_entity.id
_entity.type
_entity.pdbx_description
1 polymer ?
#
loop_
_entity_poly.entity_id
_entity_poly.type
_entity_poly.pdbx_seq_one_letter_code
_entity_poly.pdbx_strand_id
1 'polypeptide(L)'
;AWSGKHPTLEDLKIATERQVKILADAGAELFMLEMMIDIDRMLILLDAARSTGLPVWVGFTCEPNAQGVVCLRNGEPLSDALAAIENREVELINIMHTEVEDIDVCLQTLQSNWSGPIGVYAHSSDSVNHRWVFNNTISPEDYCVAAQRWIDRGVSVIGGCCGIEPRHIEQLAKLTEK
;
A
#
# COMPACT_ATOMS: atom_id res chain seq x y z
N ALA A 1 12.23 8.06 -8.37
CA ALA A 1 13.21 7.09 -8.89
C ALA A 1 14.40 7.03 -7.93
N TRP A 2 15.04 5.86 -7.77
CA TRP A 2 16.23 5.71 -6.91
C TRP A 2 17.41 6.62 -7.32
N SER A 3 17.36 7.18 -8.53
CA SER A 3 18.31 8.18 -9.04
C SER A 3 18.07 9.61 -8.52
N GLY A 4 17.02 9.85 -7.73
CA GLY A 4 16.55 11.18 -7.36
C GLY A 4 15.99 12.01 -8.53
N LYS A 5 16.03 11.47 -9.76
CA LYS A 5 15.47 12.10 -10.95
C LYS A 5 14.05 11.61 -11.14
N HIS A 6 13.10 12.44 -10.76
CA HIS A 6 11.70 12.17 -11.01
C HIS A 6 11.26 12.87 -12.30
N PRO A 7 10.35 12.27 -13.09
CA PRO A 7 9.72 12.98 -14.20
C PRO A 7 8.96 14.20 -13.66
N THR A 8 8.76 15.19 -14.54
CA THR A 8 7.82 16.27 -14.27
C THR A 8 6.42 15.69 -14.04
N LEU A 9 5.56 16.44 -13.36
CA LEU A 9 4.18 16.01 -13.14
C LEU A 9 3.42 15.82 -14.46
N GLU A 10 3.72 16.64 -15.47
CA GLU A 10 3.14 16.52 -16.80
C GLU A 10 3.61 15.24 -17.52
N ASP A 11 4.92 14.95 -17.51
CA ASP A 11 5.44 13.72 -18.10
C ASP A 11 4.87 12.47 -17.40
N LEU A 12 4.74 12.53 -16.07
CA LEU A 12 4.12 11.47 -15.27
C LEU A 12 2.67 11.25 -15.69
N LYS A 13 1.90 12.33 -15.84
CA LYS A 13 0.50 12.27 -16.28
C LYS A 13 0.37 11.60 -17.64
N ILE A 14 1.10 12.09 -18.64
CA ILE A 14 1.07 11.55 -20.01
C ILE A 14 1.46 10.07 -20.03
N ALA A 15 2.52 9.70 -19.29
CA ALA A 15 2.97 8.33 -19.22
C ALA A 15 1.94 7.41 -18.56
N THR A 16 1.35 7.85 -17.45
CA THR A 16 0.36 7.05 -16.72
C THR A 16 -0.94 6.89 -17.49
N GLU A 17 -1.47 7.96 -18.10
CA GLU A 17 -2.68 7.90 -18.95
C GLU A 17 -2.51 6.87 -20.08
N ARG A 18 -1.33 6.84 -20.70
CA ARG A 18 -1.00 5.82 -21.70
C ARG A 18 -0.94 4.42 -21.10
N GLN A 19 -0.30 4.27 -19.95
CA GLN A 19 -0.11 2.97 -19.30
C GLN A 19 -1.44 2.35 -18.87
N VAL A 20 -2.31 3.11 -18.19
CA VAL A 20 -3.61 2.62 -17.72
C VAL A 20 -4.51 2.23 -18.89
N LYS A 21 -4.47 2.98 -19.99
CA LYS A 21 -5.19 2.58 -21.21
C LYS A 21 -4.72 1.25 -21.76
N ILE A 22 -3.41 1.05 -21.87
CA ILE A 22 -2.84 -0.22 -22.37
C ILE A 22 -3.26 -1.40 -21.47
N LEU A 23 -3.20 -1.21 -20.16
CA LEU A 23 -3.56 -2.25 -19.20
C LEU A 23 -5.06 -2.57 -19.22
N ALA A 24 -5.91 -1.55 -19.31
CA ALA A 24 -7.36 -1.73 -19.45
C ALA A 24 -7.71 -2.43 -20.78
N ASP A 25 -7.11 -2.00 -21.90
CA ASP A 25 -7.31 -2.62 -23.22
C ASP A 25 -6.79 -4.09 -23.25
N ALA A 26 -5.81 -4.43 -22.39
CA ALA A 26 -5.31 -5.79 -22.20
C ALA A 26 -6.17 -6.68 -21.28
N GLY A 27 -7.27 -6.14 -20.73
CA GLY A 27 -8.23 -6.90 -19.91
C GLY A 27 -7.99 -6.82 -18.41
N ALA A 28 -7.27 -5.81 -17.91
CA ALA A 28 -7.25 -5.54 -16.48
C ALA A 28 -8.66 -5.25 -15.95
N GLU A 29 -8.97 -5.73 -14.74
CA GLU A 29 -10.29 -5.58 -14.10
C GLU A 29 -10.27 -4.58 -12.93
N LEU A 30 -9.07 -4.16 -12.50
CA LEU A 30 -8.79 -3.33 -11.33
C LEU A 30 -7.42 -2.67 -11.53
N PHE A 31 -7.25 -1.44 -11.05
CA PHE A 31 -5.94 -0.85 -10.82
C PHE A 31 -5.58 -0.83 -9.34
N MET A 32 -4.38 -1.27 -9.01
CA MET A 32 -3.81 -1.13 -7.67
C MET A 32 -2.60 -0.21 -7.76
N LEU A 33 -2.71 0.98 -7.16
CA LEU A 33 -1.62 1.95 -7.12
C LEU A 33 -0.68 1.58 -5.99
N GLU A 34 0.40 0.88 -6.30
CA GLU A 34 1.36 0.44 -5.29
C GLU A 34 2.43 1.48 -4.98
N MET A 35 2.84 1.54 -3.70
CA MET A 35 3.93 2.38 -3.21
C MET A 35 3.69 3.89 -3.40
N MET A 36 2.48 4.35 -3.09
CA MET A 36 2.16 5.77 -3.05
C MET A 36 2.81 6.41 -1.82
N ILE A 37 3.84 7.22 -2.09
CA ILE A 37 4.64 7.90 -1.07
C ILE A 37 4.68 9.42 -1.28
N ASP A 38 3.94 9.96 -2.25
CA ASP A 38 3.97 11.38 -2.64
C ASP A 38 2.56 11.76 -3.11
N ILE A 39 1.94 12.73 -2.44
CA ILE A 39 0.52 13.05 -2.63
C ILE A 39 0.26 13.55 -4.05
N ASP A 40 1.03 14.52 -4.54
CA ASP A 40 0.83 15.12 -5.87
C ASP A 40 0.94 14.07 -6.98
N ARG A 41 1.93 13.18 -6.88
CA ARG A 41 2.14 12.09 -7.85
C ARG A 41 1.04 11.05 -7.77
N MET A 42 0.62 10.68 -6.55
CA MET A 42 -0.48 9.75 -6.36
C MET A 42 -1.77 10.27 -7.00
N LEU A 43 -2.10 11.55 -6.82
CA LEU A 43 -3.32 12.13 -7.38
C LEU A 43 -3.34 12.03 -8.91
N ILE A 44 -2.20 12.26 -9.56
CA ILE A 44 -2.07 12.08 -11.02
C ILE A 44 -2.33 10.63 -11.43
N LEU A 45 -1.77 9.67 -10.69
CA LEU A 45 -1.96 8.25 -10.97
C LEU A 45 -3.41 7.81 -10.75
N LEU A 46 -4.03 8.27 -9.67
CA LEU A 46 -5.41 7.99 -9.32
C LEU A 46 -6.37 8.56 -10.35
N ASP A 47 -6.21 9.83 -10.74
CA ASP A 47 -7.10 10.46 -11.72
C ASP A 47 -6.96 9.78 -13.11
N ALA A 48 -5.74 9.38 -13.50
CA ALA A 48 -5.52 8.61 -14.71
C ALA A 48 -6.17 7.22 -14.66
N ALA A 49 -5.95 6.45 -13.58
CA ALA A 49 -6.54 5.12 -13.43
C ALA A 49 -8.08 5.18 -13.43
N ARG A 50 -8.68 6.13 -12.71
CA ARG A 50 -10.14 6.33 -12.68
C ARG A 50 -10.73 6.67 -14.04
N SER A 51 -9.98 7.34 -14.91
CA SER A 51 -10.45 7.68 -16.26
C SER A 51 -10.80 6.46 -17.13
N THR A 52 -10.32 5.27 -16.73
CA THR A 52 -10.66 4.00 -17.40
C THR A 52 -12.04 3.45 -17.01
N GLY A 53 -12.63 3.94 -15.91
CA GLY A 53 -13.88 3.42 -15.34
C GLY A 53 -13.72 2.10 -14.58
N LEU A 54 -12.51 1.57 -14.44
CA LEU A 54 -12.22 0.41 -13.60
C LEU A 54 -12.07 0.83 -12.12
N PRO A 55 -12.38 -0.07 -11.17
CA PRO A 55 -12.07 0.13 -9.76
C PRO A 55 -10.59 0.47 -9.53
N VAL A 56 -10.30 1.27 -8.52
CA VAL A 56 -8.95 1.67 -8.13
C VAL A 56 -8.73 1.45 -6.64
N TRP A 57 -7.67 0.72 -6.31
CA TRP A 57 -7.15 0.58 -4.96
C TRP A 57 -5.93 1.49 -4.79
N VAL A 58 -5.87 2.21 -3.67
CA VAL A 58 -4.75 3.10 -3.35
C VAL A 58 -3.89 2.48 -2.26
N GLY A 59 -2.63 2.24 -2.58
CA GLY A 59 -1.65 1.63 -1.69
C GLY A 59 -0.67 2.62 -1.10
N PHE A 60 -0.79 2.91 0.19
CA PHE A 60 0.12 3.80 0.91
C PHE A 60 1.28 3.03 1.53
N THR A 61 2.48 3.60 1.40
CA THR A 61 3.67 3.12 2.09
C THR A 61 4.06 4.11 3.17
N CYS A 62 3.91 3.65 4.41
CA CYS A 62 4.00 4.48 5.59
C CYS A 62 5.09 4.04 6.55
N GLU A 63 5.56 4.99 7.35
CA GLU A 63 6.40 4.78 8.52
C GLU A 63 6.06 5.86 9.57
N PRO A 64 6.08 5.54 10.88
CA PRO A 64 5.93 6.55 11.91
C PRO A 64 7.21 7.40 12.01
N ASN A 65 7.05 8.72 12.09
CA ASN A 65 8.17 9.62 12.35
C ASN A 65 8.60 9.59 13.83
N ALA A 66 9.64 10.36 14.17
CA ALA A 66 10.19 10.41 15.54
C ALA A 66 9.19 10.92 16.60
N GLN A 67 8.07 11.52 16.20
CA GLN A 67 6.99 11.99 17.07
C GLN A 67 5.80 11.01 17.10
N GLY A 68 5.91 9.87 16.42
CA GLY A 68 4.86 8.85 16.32
C GLY A 68 3.74 9.19 15.34
N VAL A 69 3.90 10.22 14.51
CA VAL A 69 2.93 10.53 13.45
C VAL A 69 3.19 9.61 12.27
N VAL A 70 2.16 8.91 11.81
CA VAL A 70 2.25 8.06 10.61
C VAL A 70 2.36 8.93 9.37
N CYS A 71 3.48 8.81 8.68
CA CYS A 71 3.79 9.53 7.45
C CYS A 71 3.92 8.55 6.29
N LEU A 72 3.64 9.02 5.07
CA LEU A 72 4.19 8.44 3.86
C LEU A 72 5.72 8.45 3.92
N ARG A 73 6.39 7.55 3.19
CA ARG A 73 7.86 7.44 3.20
C ARG A 73 8.61 8.69 2.72
N ASN A 74 7.95 9.68 2.12
CA ASN A 74 8.57 10.98 1.82
C ASN A 74 8.45 12.02 2.96
N GLY A 75 7.74 11.68 4.04
CA GLY A 75 7.50 12.52 5.22
C GLY A 75 6.12 13.17 5.29
N GLU A 76 5.32 13.15 4.22
CA GLU A 76 3.96 13.71 4.24
C GLU A 76 3.05 12.90 5.18
N PRO A 77 2.24 13.51 6.06
CA PRO A 77 1.34 12.77 6.93
C PRO A 77 0.33 11.90 6.16
N LEU A 78 0.09 10.67 6.64
CA LEU A 78 -0.93 9.80 6.04
C LEU A 78 -2.33 10.45 6.07
N SER A 79 -2.65 11.21 7.12
CA SER A 79 -3.91 11.97 7.21
C SER A 79 -4.12 12.92 6.04
N ASP A 80 -3.06 13.56 5.57
CA ASP A 80 -3.12 14.55 4.49
C ASP A 80 -3.35 13.83 3.16
N ALA A 81 -2.71 12.68 2.96
CA ALA A 81 -2.92 11.83 1.80
C ALA A 81 -4.36 11.28 1.74
N LEU A 82 -4.94 10.89 2.88
CA LEU A 82 -6.34 10.45 2.98
C LEU A 82 -7.31 11.60 2.68
N ALA A 83 -7.08 12.79 3.24
CA ALA A 83 -7.87 13.98 2.95
C ALA A 83 -7.82 14.36 1.46
N ALA A 84 -6.66 14.20 0.80
CA ALA A 84 -6.50 14.50 -0.62
C ALA A 84 -7.35 13.60 -1.55
N ILE A 85 -7.68 12.39 -1.10
CA ILE A 85 -8.48 11.42 -1.87
C ILE A 85 -9.92 11.28 -1.39
N GLU A 86 -10.35 11.99 -0.34
CA GLU A 86 -11.70 11.87 0.25
C GLU A 86 -12.83 12.04 -0.78
N ASN A 87 -12.66 12.94 -1.75
CA ASN A 87 -13.64 13.21 -2.81
C ASN A 87 -13.37 12.42 -4.11
N ARG A 88 -12.54 11.38 -4.05
CA ARG A 88 -12.23 10.50 -5.17
C ARG A 88 -12.78 9.11 -4.86
N GLU A 89 -13.48 8.54 -5.83
CA GLU A 89 -13.95 7.15 -5.73
C GLU A 89 -12.73 6.23 -5.69
N VAL A 90 -12.57 5.57 -4.54
CA VAL A 90 -11.53 4.58 -4.25
C VAL A 90 -12.22 3.41 -3.56
N GLU A 91 -12.08 2.21 -4.11
CA GLU A 91 -12.82 1.04 -3.62
C GLU A 91 -12.15 0.39 -2.39
N LEU A 92 -10.84 0.58 -2.23
CA LEU A 92 -10.07 0.05 -1.11
C LEU A 92 -8.80 0.87 -0.89
N ILE A 93 -8.45 1.09 0.38
CA ILE A 93 -7.17 1.64 0.77
C ILE A 93 -6.31 0.53 1.37
N ASN A 94 -5.08 0.40 0.88
CA ASN A 94 -4.14 -0.64 1.31
C ASN A 94 -2.93 -0.02 2.00
N ILE A 95 -2.54 -0.54 3.16
CA ILE A 95 -1.23 -0.23 3.77
C ILE A 95 -0.23 -1.28 3.29
N MET A 96 0.83 -0.85 2.59
CA MET A 96 1.73 -1.76 1.88
C MET A 96 3.19 -1.30 1.91
N HIS A 97 4.13 -2.24 1.74
CA HIS A 97 5.57 -1.96 1.89
C HIS A 97 5.91 -1.26 3.22
N THR A 98 5.10 -1.51 4.25
CA THR A 98 5.26 -1.00 5.61
C THR A 98 5.56 -2.17 6.53
N GLU A 99 6.48 -1.98 7.47
CA GLU A 99 6.98 -3.04 8.36
C GLU A 99 5.82 -3.62 9.15
N VAL A 100 5.83 -4.94 9.37
CA VAL A 100 4.77 -5.65 10.11
C VAL A 100 4.44 -4.97 11.44
N GLU A 101 5.47 -4.44 12.10
CA GLU A 101 5.40 -3.76 13.40
C GLU A 101 4.65 -2.42 13.34
N ASP A 102 4.70 -1.73 12.19
CA ASP A 102 4.10 -0.41 12.00
C ASP A 102 2.65 -0.48 11.48
N ILE A 103 2.19 -1.64 11.02
CA ILE A 103 0.83 -1.78 10.47
C ILE A 103 -0.24 -1.38 11.48
N ASP A 104 -0.11 -1.79 12.74
CA ASP A 104 -1.16 -1.57 13.75
C ASP A 104 -1.39 -0.08 14.03
N VAL A 105 -0.34 0.76 13.99
CA VAL A 105 -0.47 2.22 14.12
C VAL A 105 -0.97 2.85 12.82
N CYS A 106 -0.54 2.35 11.65
CA CYS A 106 -1.05 2.81 10.36
C CYS A 106 -2.56 2.57 10.21
N LEU A 107 -3.03 1.38 10.62
CA LEU A 107 -4.46 1.05 10.63
C LEU A 107 -5.24 1.97 11.58
N GLN A 108 -4.67 2.38 12.72
CA GLN A 108 -5.33 3.31 13.63
C GLN A 108 -5.55 4.67 12.97
N THR A 109 -4.52 5.22 12.32
CA THR A 109 -4.62 6.48 11.57
C THR A 109 -5.60 6.35 10.41
N LEU A 110 -5.53 5.27 9.63
CA LEU A 110 -6.39 5.02 8.48
C LEU A 110 -7.86 4.94 8.89
N GLN A 111 -8.19 4.10 9.88
CA GLN A 111 -9.57 3.87 10.34
C GLN A 111 -10.22 5.11 10.99
N SER A 112 -9.42 6.09 11.42
CA SER A 112 -9.93 7.37 11.92
C SER A 112 -10.40 8.31 10.80
N ASN A 113 -9.98 8.07 9.55
CA ASN A 113 -10.22 8.95 8.39
C ASN A 113 -10.91 8.23 7.22
N TRP A 114 -11.02 6.90 7.26
CA TRP A 114 -11.57 6.07 6.19
C TRP A 114 -12.46 4.95 6.77
N SER A 115 -13.63 4.77 6.17
CA SER A 115 -14.63 3.78 6.59
C SER A 115 -14.89 2.67 5.56
N GLY A 116 -14.27 2.75 4.38
CA GLY A 116 -14.38 1.73 3.35
C GLY A 116 -13.48 0.52 3.59
N PRO A 117 -13.42 -0.42 2.62
CA PRO A 117 -12.55 -1.59 2.69
C PRO A 117 -11.08 -1.22 2.88
N ILE A 118 -10.37 -2.06 3.65
CA ILE A 118 -8.95 -1.90 3.95
C ILE A 118 -8.18 -3.17 3.53
N GLY A 119 -7.03 -2.97 2.89
CA GLY A 119 -6.04 -4.01 2.64
C GLY A 119 -4.78 -3.83 3.50
N VAL A 120 -4.05 -4.91 3.73
CA VAL A 120 -2.69 -4.88 4.31
C VAL A 120 -1.74 -5.80 3.55
N TYR A 121 -0.74 -5.25 2.87
CA TYR A 121 0.38 -5.97 2.23
C TYR A 121 1.71 -5.59 2.89
N ALA A 122 1.87 -6.00 4.16
CA ALA A 122 3.07 -5.71 4.92
C ALA A 122 4.30 -6.39 4.33
N HIS A 123 5.47 -5.82 4.59
CA HIS A 123 6.76 -6.48 4.33
C HIS A 123 7.45 -6.85 5.64
N SER A 124 8.46 -7.71 5.55
CA SER A 124 9.39 -7.96 6.63
C SER A 124 10.79 -8.05 6.04
N SER A 125 11.66 -7.12 6.42
CA SER A 125 13.01 -7.07 5.89
C SER A 125 13.99 -6.44 6.86
N ASP A 126 15.24 -6.90 6.80
CA ASP A 126 16.35 -6.11 7.33
C ASP A 126 16.88 -5.17 6.25
N SER A 127 17.53 -4.09 6.67
CA SER A 127 18.41 -3.32 5.80
C SER A 127 19.84 -3.33 6.35
N VAL A 128 20.79 -3.72 5.52
CA VAL A 128 22.23 -3.65 5.83
C VAL A 128 22.90 -2.84 4.73
N ASN A 129 23.55 -1.72 5.09
CA ASN A 129 24.21 -0.81 4.13
C ASN A 129 23.29 -0.33 2.99
N HIS A 130 22.05 0.05 3.32
CA HIS A 130 21.02 0.47 2.36
C HIS A 130 20.63 -0.59 1.31
N ARG A 131 20.95 -1.86 1.58
CA ARG A 131 20.47 -3.01 0.80
C ARG A 131 19.52 -3.82 1.65
N TRP A 132 18.46 -4.30 1.00
CA TRP A 132 17.49 -5.19 1.61
C TRP A 132 18.15 -6.55 1.84
N VAL A 133 18.07 -7.03 3.07
CA VAL A 133 18.57 -8.33 3.51
C VAL A 133 17.40 -9.06 4.18
N PHE A 134 17.19 -10.33 3.85
CA PHE A 134 16.02 -11.09 4.32
C PHE A 134 16.40 -12.13 5.38
N ASN A 135 17.44 -11.84 6.16
CA ASN A 135 18.04 -12.80 7.09
C ASN A 135 17.17 -13.02 8.35
N ASN A 136 16.45 -12.00 8.81
CA ASN A 136 15.48 -12.09 9.90
C ASN A 136 14.06 -11.79 9.44
N THR A 137 13.68 -12.32 8.28
CA THR A 137 12.29 -12.26 7.85
C THR A 137 11.40 -12.96 8.88
N ILE A 138 10.27 -12.32 9.22
CA ILE A 138 9.24 -12.89 10.07
C ILE A 138 8.87 -14.32 9.62
N SER A 139 8.59 -15.22 10.56
CA SER A 139 8.15 -16.56 10.21
C SER A 139 6.72 -16.55 9.65
N PRO A 140 6.31 -17.54 8.84
CA PRO A 140 4.91 -17.71 8.43
C PRO A 140 3.93 -17.72 9.60
N GLU A 141 4.31 -18.37 10.70
CA GLU A 141 3.49 -18.49 11.91
C GLU A 141 3.33 -17.12 12.61
N ASP A 142 4.41 -16.38 12.79
CA ASP A 142 4.38 -15.05 13.41
C ASP A 142 3.65 -14.03 12.52
N TYR A 143 3.79 -14.15 11.20
CA TYR A 143 3.02 -13.33 10.25
C TYR A 143 1.52 -13.60 10.37
N CYS A 144 1.11 -14.84 10.57
CA CYS A 144 -0.29 -15.19 10.83
C CYS A 144 -0.80 -14.59 12.15
N VAL A 145 0.03 -14.55 13.21
CA VAL A 145 -0.32 -13.87 14.46
C VAL A 145 -0.53 -12.37 14.23
N ALA A 146 0.29 -11.73 13.40
CA ALA A 146 0.07 -10.33 13.00
C ALA A 146 -1.20 -10.15 12.17
N ALA A 147 -1.38 -11.00 11.15
CA ALA A 147 -2.56 -10.97 10.28
C ALA A 147 -3.86 -11.17 11.05
N GLN A 148 -3.89 -12.04 12.06
CA GLN A 148 -5.08 -12.21 12.90
C GLN A 148 -5.47 -10.90 13.59
N ARG A 149 -4.51 -10.11 14.09
CA ARG A 149 -4.81 -8.78 14.67
C ARG A 149 -5.42 -7.85 13.64
N TRP A 150 -4.96 -7.90 12.40
CA TRP A 150 -5.50 -7.07 11.31
C TRP A 150 -6.91 -7.50 10.91
N ILE A 151 -7.17 -8.81 10.85
CA ILE A 151 -8.51 -9.38 10.64
C ILE A 151 -9.47 -8.91 11.73
N ASP A 152 -9.06 -8.97 13.01
CA ASP A 152 -9.87 -8.54 14.15
C ASP A 152 -10.20 -7.04 14.10
N ARG A 153 -9.43 -6.26 13.34
CA ARG A 153 -9.67 -4.83 13.06
C ARG A 153 -10.52 -4.58 11.81
N GLY A 154 -11.00 -5.61 11.13
CA GLY A 154 -11.85 -5.49 9.94
C GLY A 154 -11.11 -5.32 8.61
N VAL A 155 -9.81 -5.63 8.57
CA VAL A 155 -9.07 -5.68 7.29
C VAL A 155 -9.68 -6.75 6.39
N SER A 156 -9.97 -6.37 5.14
CA SER A 156 -10.71 -7.19 4.17
C SER A 156 -9.80 -7.99 3.25
N VAL A 157 -8.59 -7.49 2.98
CA VAL A 157 -7.61 -8.13 2.10
C VAL A 157 -6.26 -8.16 2.81
N ILE A 158 -5.66 -9.35 2.92
CA ILE A 158 -4.31 -9.50 3.48
C ILE A 158 -3.46 -10.21 2.46
N GLY A 159 -2.29 -9.64 2.20
CA GLY A 159 -1.29 -10.18 1.27
C GLY A 159 0.09 -10.03 1.87
N GLY A 160 1.10 -10.05 1.02
CA GLY A 160 2.49 -9.93 1.44
C GLY A 160 3.31 -9.18 0.42
N CYS A 161 4.32 -8.45 0.88
CA CYS A 161 5.24 -7.72 0.04
C CYS A 161 6.67 -8.27 0.18
N CYS A 162 7.70 -7.41 0.28
CA CYS A 162 9.09 -7.84 0.41
C CYS A 162 9.27 -8.77 1.62
N GLY A 163 9.99 -9.89 1.42
CA GLY A 163 10.22 -10.89 2.48
C GLY A 163 9.03 -11.83 2.73
N ILE A 164 7.82 -11.51 2.29
CA ILE A 164 6.67 -12.41 2.45
C ILE A 164 6.63 -13.40 1.27
N GLU A 165 7.06 -14.62 1.56
CA GLU A 165 7.18 -15.72 0.60
C GLU A 165 5.89 -16.56 0.46
N PRO A 166 5.76 -17.43 -0.58
CA PRO A 166 4.58 -18.28 -0.78
C PRO A 166 4.13 -19.08 0.46
N ARG A 167 5.08 -19.59 1.27
CA ARG A 167 4.77 -20.30 2.53
C ARG A 167 4.01 -19.45 3.55
N HIS A 168 4.19 -18.13 3.55
CA HIS A 168 3.42 -17.21 4.39
C HIS A 168 1.99 -17.13 3.87
N ILE A 169 1.82 -16.99 2.56
CA ILE A 169 0.50 -16.94 1.91
C ILE A 169 -0.27 -18.24 2.13
N GLU A 170 0.39 -19.39 2.05
CA GLU A 170 -0.20 -20.70 2.36
C GLU A 170 -0.68 -20.80 3.80
N GLN A 171 0.04 -20.22 4.78
CA GLN A 171 -0.40 -20.20 6.17
C GLN A 171 -1.53 -19.18 6.39
N LEU A 172 -1.47 -18.00 5.76
CA LEU A 172 -2.52 -16.99 5.81
C LEU A 172 -3.85 -17.51 5.28
N ALA A 173 -3.83 -18.29 4.19
CA ALA A 173 -5.04 -18.88 3.63
C ALA A 173 -5.80 -19.74 4.65
N LYS A 174 -5.09 -20.43 5.55
CA LYS A 174 -5.70 -21.25 6.61
C LYS A 174 -6.42 -20.41 7.68
N LEU A 175 -6.16 -19.11 7.78
CA LEU A 175 -6.90 -18.22 8.70
C LEU A 175 -8.29 -17.88 8.17
N THR A 176 -8.49 -17.95 6.85
CA THR A 176 -9.74 -17.55 6.19
C THR A 176 -10.60 -18.72 5.75
N GLU A 177 -10.02 -19.93 5.68
CA GLU A 177 -10.74 -21.19 5.51
C GLU A 177 -11.58 -21.52 6.77
N LYS A 178 -12.85 -21.10 6.77
CA LYS A 178 -13.88 -21.57 7.71
C LYS A 178 -14.77 -22.62 7.07
#